data_AF-A0A3C1UG43-F1
#
_entry.id   AF-A0A3C1UG43-F1
#
_cell.length_a   1.000
_cell.length_b   1.000
_cell.length_c   1.000
_cell.angle_alpha   90.00
_cell.angle_beta   90.00
_cell.angle_gamma   90.00
#
_symmetry.space_group_name_H-M   'P 1'
#
loop_
_entity.id
_entity.type
_entity.pdbx_description
1 polymer ?
#
loop_
_entity_poly.entity_id
_entity_poly.type
_entity_poly.pdbx_seq_one_letter_code
_entity_poly.pdbx_strand_id
1 'polypeptide(L)'
;LIGAKKNQEAKDVFRQSITCILIFSATLSAIGMAISGHLPVWLRGSEEIRESASTYFLLFSACIPLLALEMLAASMLRCTGNIKIPSLLNILMCVLDMIFNYLFIFPTHDVTLFGMVIT
;
A
#
# COMPACT_ATOMS: atom_id res chain seq x y z
N LEU A 1 -19.19 10.42 -17.89
CA LEU A 1 -18.91 9.49 -19.01
C LEU A 1 -19.58 8.14 -18.84
N ILE A 2 -19.38 7.45 -17.70
CA ILE A 2 -19.99 6.13 -17.44
C ILE A 2 -21.53 6.20 -17.34
N GLY A 3 -22.10 7.21 -16.67
CA GLY A 3 -23.56 7.44 -16.66
C GLY A 3 -24.18 7.90 -17.98
N ALA A 4 -23.36 8.24 -18.98
CA ALA A 4 -23.81 8.73 -20.30
C ALA A 4 -23.67 7.68 -21.42
N LYS A 5 -23.48 6.39 -21.07
CA LYS A 5 -23.24 5.25 -22.00
C LYS A 5 -22.01 5.38 -22.93
N LYS A 6 -21.13 6.36 -22.70
CA LYS A 6 -19.88 6.58 -23.44
C LYS A 6 -18.75 5.70 -22.90
N ASN A 7 -18.93 4.37 -22.98
CA ASN A 7 -17.99 3.40 -22.42
C ASN A 7 -16.60 3.43 -23.09
N GLN A 8 -16.53 3.78 -24.37
CA GLN A 8 -15.26 3.85 -25.09
C GLN A 8 -14.40 5.03 -24.61
N GLU A 9 -14.98 6.24 -24.57
CA GLU A 9 -14.31 7.44 -24.03
C GLU A 9 -13.88 7.24 -22.56
N ALA A 10 -14.70 6.55 -21.75
CA ALA A 10 -14.34 6.24 -20.36
C ALA A 10 -13.12 5.31 -20.26
N LYS A 11 -12.96 4.34 -21.18
CA LYS A 11 -11.79 3.46 -21.23
C LYS A 11 -10.53 4.20 -21.67
N ASP A 12 -10.65 5.14 -22.59
CA ASP A 12 -9.52 5.92 -23.06
C ASP A 12 -9.00 6.87 -21.97
N VAL A 13 -9.91 7.55 -21.26
CA VAL A 13 -9.56 8.36 -20.08
C VAL A 13 -8.97 7.49 -18.97
N PHE A 14 -9.46 6.26 -18.78
CA PHE A 14 -8.89 5.34 -17.80
C PHE A 14 -7.45 4.95 -18.12
N ARG A 15 -7.16 4.62 -19.38
CA ARG A 15 -5.80 4.32 -19.84
C ARG A 15 -4.87 5.52 -19.64
N GLN A 16 -5.34 6.72 -19.97
CA GLN A 16 -4.61 7.95 -19.70
C GLN A 16 -4.34 8.13 -18.20
N SER A 17 -5.34 7.87 -17.36
CA SER A 17 -5.23 7.98 -15.91
C SER A 17 -4.20 7.00 -15.34
N ILE A 18 -4.12 5.77 -15.88
CA ILE A 18 -3.10 4.79 -15.50
C ILE A 18 -1.69 5.32 -15.83
N THR A 19 -1.49 5.84 -17.04
CA THR A 19 -0.17 6.39 -17.43
C THR A 19 0.20 7.59 -16.55
N CYS A 20 -0.74 8.50 -16.30
CA CYS A 20 -0.51 9.66 -15.42
C CYS A 20 -0.20 9.25 -13.98
N ILE A 21 -0.96 8.32 -13.38
CA ILE A 21 -0.72 7.88 -12.00
C ILE A 21 0.61 7.15 -11.90
N LEU A 22 1.00 6.34 -12.90
CA LEU A 22 2.28 5.65 -12.90
C LEU A 22 3.45 6.61 -12.98
N ILE A 23 3.39 7.63 -13.85
CA ILE A 23 4.43 8.65 -13.92
C ILE A 23 4.53 9.41 -12.59
N PHE A 24 3.39 9.87 -12.07
CA PHE A 24 3.36 10.62 -10.82
C PHE A 24 3.87 9.80 -9.63
N SER A 25 3.38 8.56 -9.47
CA SER A 25 3.79 7.68 -8.39
C SER A 25 5.24 7.20 -8.54
N ALA A 26 5.75 7.01 -9.76
CA ALA A 26 7.16 6.73 -10.00
C ALA A 26 8.04 7.93 -9.62
N THR A 27 7.64 9.16 -9.95
CA THR A 27 8.36 10.36 -9.49
C THR A 27 8.35 10.48 -7.97
N LEU A 28 7.22 10.18 -7.33
CA LEU A 28 7.10 10.23 -5.88
C LEU A 28 7.92 9.13 -5.20
N SER A 29 7.94 7.92 -5.78
CA SER A 29 8.78 6.80 -5.36
C SER A 29 10.27 7.15 -5.44
N ALA A 30 10.71 7.74 -6.56
CA ALA A 30 12.09 8.18 -6.74
C ALA A 30 12.50 9.26 -5.72
N ILE A 31 11.61 10.22 -5.44
CA ILE A 31 11.82 11.24 -4.41
C ILE A 31 11.88 10.59 -3.02
N GLY A 32 10.98 9.65 -2.72
CA GLY A 32 10.97 8.88 -1.47
C GLY A 32 12.27 8.09 -1.27
N MET A 33 12.75 7.40 -2.29
CA MET A 33 14.02 6.69 -2.26
C MET A 33 15.21 7.65 -2.05
N ALA A 34 15.21 8.82 -2.70
CA ALA A 34 16.27 9.82 -2.54
C ALA A 34 16.31 10.43 -1.12
N ILE A 35 15.15 10.60 -0.49
CA ILE A 35 15.02 11.18 0.86
C ILE A 35 15.15 10.11 1.95
N SER A 36 15.04 8.82 1.60
CA SER A 36 15.02 7.69 2.56
C SER A 36 16.20 7.66 3.55
N GLY A 37 17.39 8.11 3.15
CA GLY A 37 18.56 8.20 4.04
C GLY A 37 18.57 9.41 4.97
N HIS A 38 17.88 10.50 4.61
CA HIS A 38 17.85 11.75 5.39
C HIS A 38 16.57 11.91 6.23
N LEU A 39 15.50 11.21 5.89
CA LEU A 39 14.22 11.28 6.61
C LEU A 39 14.35 10.89 8.10
N PRO A 40 15.07 9.81 8.47
CA PRO A 40 15.22 9.42 9.87
C PRO A 40 16.02 10.44 10.70
N VAL A 41 16.92 11.19 10.04
CA VAL A 41 17.69 12.27 10.65
C VAL A 41 16.80 13.49 10.91
N TRP A 42 15.90 13.83 9.98
CA TRP A 42 14.93 14.92 10.15
C TRP A 42 13.90 14.63 11.23
N LEU A 43 13.52 13.35 11.40
CA LEU A 43 12.61 12.89 12.45
C LEU A 43 13.27 12.78 13.84
N ARG A 44 14.56 13.10 13.99
CA ARG A 44 15.34 12.92 15.23
C ARG A 44 15.22 11.50 15.80
N GLY A 45 15.20 10.48 14.93
CA GLY A 45 15.23 9.09 15.36
C GLY A 45 16.54 8.75 16.06
N SER A 46 16.49 7.95 17.12
CA SER A 46 17.69 7.40 17.77
C SER A 46 18.54 6.62 16.76
N GLU A 47 19.87 6.62 16.94
CA GLU A 47 20.80 6.00 16.00
C GLU A 47 20.51 4.51 15.75
N GLU A 48 19.99 3.80 16.77
CA GLU A 48 19.61 2.39 16.70
C GLU A 48 18.45 2.09 15.73
N ILE A 49 17.53 3.03 15.53
CA ILE A 49 16.33 2.83 14.70
C ILE A 49 16.57 3.35 13.28
N ARG A 50 17.62 4.16 13.09
CA ARG A 50 17.87 4.92 11.85
C ARG A 50 18.11 4.02 10.63
N GLU A 51 18.87 2.95 10.82
CA GLU A 51 19.19 2.00 9.74
C GLU A 51 17.98 1.14 9.34
N SER A 52 17.25 0.62 10.33
CA SER A 52 16.02 -0.14 10.12
C SER A 52 14.91 0.70 9.49
N ALA A 53 14.74 1.94 9.94
CA ALA A 53 13.76 2.89 9.39
C ALA A 53 14.08 3.29 7.94
N SER A 54 15.37 3.49 7.62
CA SER A 54 15.80 3.79 6.24
C SER A 54 15.45 2.64 5.28
N THR A 55 15.76 1.40 5.68
CA THR A 55 15.47 0.20 4.89
C THR A 55 13.97 -0.01 4.69
N TYR A 56 13.18 0.14 5.76
CA TYR A 56 11.72 0.05 5.69
C TYR A 56 11.13 1.13 4.77
N PHE A 57 11.59 2.38 4.91
CA PHE A 57 11.09 3.49 4.09
C PHE A 57 11.48 3.34 2.62
N LEU A 58 12.66 2.79 2.31
CA LEU A 58 13.08 2.48 0.95
C LEU A 58 12.19 1.41 0.31
N LEU A 59 11.92 0.32 1.04
CA LEU A 59 11.01 -0.73 0.58
C LEU A 59 9.59 -0.17 0.38
N PHE A 60 9.10 0.60 1.34
CA PHE A 60 7.78 1.25 1.25
C PHE A 60 7.71 2.21 0.05
N SER A 61 8.75 3.02 -0.17
CA SER A 61 8.83 3.95 -1.29
C SER A 61 8.80 3.22 -2.63
N ALA A 62 9.43 2.05 -2.75
CA ALA A 62 9.38 1.22 -3.94
C ALA A 62 7.96 0.65 -4.22
N CYS A 63 7.14 0.47 -3.18
CA CYS A 63 5.76 0.00 -3.29
C CYS A 63 4.75 1.13 -3.62
N ILE A 64 5.12 2.41 -3.53
CA ILE A 64 4.23 3.56 -3.80
C ILE A 64 3.51 3.46 -5.17
N PRO A 65 4.16 3.07 -6.29
CA PRO A 65 3.48 2.94 -7.57
C PRO A 65 2.39 1.87 -7.58
N LEU A 66 2.61 0.77 -6.85
CA LEU A 66 1.63 -0.31 -6.73
C LEU A 66 0.41 0.14 -5.92
N LEU A 67 0.65 0.85 -4.81
CA LEU A 67 -0.42 1.43 -3.97
C LEU A 67 -1.24 2.47 -4.74
N ALA A 68 -0.59 3.33 -5.52
CA ALA A 68 -1.28 4.33 -6.33
C ALA A 68 -2.17 3.68 -7.42
N LEU A 69 -1.72 2.59 -8.02
CA LEU A 69 -2.50 1.82 -8.99
C LEU A 69 -3.72 1.16 -8.34
N GLU A 70 -3.55 0.59 -7.14
CA GLU A 70 -4.65 0.01 -6.36
C GLU A 70 -5.73 1.06 -6.06
N MET A 71 -5.33 2.25 -5.58
CA MET A 71 -6.26 3.34 -5.31
C MET A 71 -7.01 3.80 -6.56
N LEU A 72 -6.32 3.87 -7.71
CA LEU A 72 -6.94 4.21 -9.00
C LEU A 72 -7.96 3.14 -9.42
N ALA A 73 -7.58 1.86 -9.36
CA ALA A 73 -8.44 0.74 -9.70
C ALA A 73 -9.69 0.70 -8.81
N ALA A 74 -9.51 0.82 -7.50
CA ALA A 74 -10.61 0.85 -6.54
C ALA A 74 -11.58 2.03 -6.81
N SER A 75 -11.03 3.21 -7.11
CA SER A 75 -11.85 4.39 -7.45
C SER A 75 -12.64 4.20 -8.74
N MET A 76 -12.04 3.57 -9.74
CA MET A 76 -12.72 3.30 -11.01
C MET A 76 -13.81 2.24 -10.90
N LEU A 77 -13.57 1.16 -10.15
CA LEU A 77 -14.63 0.18 -9.86
C LEU A 77 -15.82 0.83 -9.12
N ARG A 78 -15.55 1.71 -8.14
CA ARG A 78 -16.61 2.48 -7.47
C ARG A 78 -17.39 3.37 -8.44
N CYS A 79 -16.71 4.07 -9.36
CA CYS A 79 -17.36 4.92 -10.38
C CYS A 79 -18.22 4.12 -11.38
N THR A 80 -17.95 2.84 -11.58
CA THR A 80 -18.78 1.95 -12.41
C THR A 80 -20.02 1.40 -11.69
N GLY A 81 -20.21 1.74 -10.40
CA GLY A 81 -21.27 1.21 -9.55
C GLY A 81 -20.96 -0.16 -8.95
N ASN A 82 -19.78 -0.73 -9.22
CA ASN A 82 -19.34 -1.99 -8.62
C ASN A 82 -18.48 -1.73 -7.38
N ILE A 83 -19.16 -1.54 -6.24
CA ILE A 83 -18.51 -1.36 -4.94
C ILE A 83 -18.09 -2.69 -4.29
N LYS A 84 -18.65 -3.83 -4.71
CA LYS A 84 -18.45 -5.12 -4.03
C LYS A 84 -17.02 -5.64 -4.17
N ILE A 85 -16.47 -5.57 -5.39
CA ILE A 85 -15.10 -6.03 -5.67
C ILE A 85 -14.05 -5.21 -4.89
N PRO A 86 -14.02 -3.86 -4.95
CA PRO A 86 -13.02 -3.11 -4.20
C PRO A 86 -13.16 -3.28 -2.69
N SER A 87 -14.38 -3.40 -2.16
CA SER A 87 -14.59 -3.68 -0.73
C SER A 87 -14.08 -5.07 -0.32
N LEU A 88 -14.31 -6.10 -1.13
CA LEU A 88 -13.79 -7.45 -0.87
C LEU A 88 -12.26 -7.47 -0.88
N LEU A 89 -11.63 -6.82 -1.86
CA LEU A 89 -10.17 -6.71 -1.95
C LEU A 89 -9.60 -6.00 -0.72
N ASN A 90 -10.24 -4.92 -0.25
CA ASN A 90 -9.80 -4.22 0.96
C ASN A 90 -9.92 -5.08 2.21
N ILE A 91 -11.00 -5.86 2.35
CA ILE A 91 -11.14 -6.83 3.46
C ILE A 91 -10.05 -7.90 3.38
N LEU A 92 -9.78 -8.42 2.19
CA LEU A 92 -8.72 -9.40 1.98
C LEU A 92 -7.35 -8.84 2.38
N MET A 93 -7.05 -7.58 2.03
CA MET A 93 -5.83 -6.91 2.46
C MET A 93 -5.72 -6.82 3.98
N CYS A 94 -6.78 -6.42 4.68
CA CYS A 94 -6.76 -6.37 6.15
C CYS A 94 -6.54 -7.76 6.78
N VAL A 95 -7.15 -8.80 6.21
CA VAL A 95 -6.95 -10.19 6.70
C VAL A 95 -5.52 -10.65 6.45
N LEU A 96 -4.98 -10.39 5.25
CA LEU A 96 -3.58 -10.67 4.92
C LEU A 96 -2.63 -9.92 5.86
N ASP A 97 -2.89 -8.64 6.12
CA ASP A 97 -2.11 -7.86 7.08
C ASP A 97 -2.17 -8.48 8.47
N MET A 98 -3.35 -8.90 8.96
CA MET A 98 -3.45 -9.55 10.27
C MET A 98 -2.61 -10.83 10.34
N ILE A 99 -2.67 -11.66 9.29
CA ILE A 99 -1.91 -12.92 9.22
C ILE A 99 -0.40 -12.65 9.12
N PHE A 100 0.03 -11.76 8.23
CA PHE A 100 1.44 -11.44 8.04
C PHE A 100 2.03 -10.72 9.25
N ASN A 101 1.32 -9.78 9.85
CA ASN A 101 1.78 -9.15 11.09
C ASN A 101 1.91 -10.19 12.21
N TYR A 102 0.96 -11.13 12.34
CA TYR A 102 1.05 -12.20 13.33
C TYR A 102 2.30 -13.09 13.11
N LEU A 103 2.55 -13.52 11.87
CA LEU A 103 3.66 -14.41 11.53
C LEU A 103 5.05 -13.73 11.52
N PHE A 104 5.14 -12.48 11.08
CA PHE A 104 6.43 -11.80 10.86
C PHE A 104 6.88 -10.90 12.03
N ILE A 105 5.97 -10.37 12.85
CA ILE A 105 6.35 -9.51 13.98
C ILE A 105 6.76 -10.32 15.21
N PHE A 106 6.10 -11.46 15.46
CA PHE A 106 6.34 -12.26 16.67
C PHE A 106 7.12 -13.54 16.36
N PRO A 107 8.41 -13.65 16.75
CA PRO A 107 9.19 -14.87 16.55
C PRO A 107 8.83 -16.02 17.51
N THR A 108 8.22 -15.71 18.67
CA THR A 108 7.74 -16.68 19.67
C THR A 108 6.23 -16.53 19.80
N HIS A 109 5.50 -17.58 19.42
CA HIS A 109 4.05 -17.61 19.56
C HIS A 109 3.69 -18.06 20.99
N ASP A 110 3.70 -17.13 21.96
CA ASP A 110 3.14 -17.40 23.28
C ASP A 110 1.60 -17.45 23.18
N VAL A 111 1.06 -18.56 22.69
CA VAL A 111 -0.38 -18.81 22.67
C VAL A 111 -0.78 -19.25 24.08
N THR A 112 -1.18 -18.27 24.90
CA THR A 112 -1.75 -18.54 26.22
C THR A 112 -3.19 -19.02 26.08
N LEU A 113 -3.35 -20.33 25.85
CA LEU A 113 -4.63 -21.00 26.03
C LEU A 113 -4.76 -21.41 27.50
N PHE A 114 -5.79 -20.92 28.20
CA PHE A 114 -6.13 -21.37 29.57
C PHE A 114 -5.04 -21.15 30.64
N GLY A 115 -4.26 -20.05 30.56
CA GLY A 115 -3.28 -19.72 31.60
C GLY A 115 -2.04 -20.62 31.63
N MET A 116 -1.83 -21.46 30.61
CA MET A 116 -0.54 -22.10 30.36
C MET A 116 0.07 -21.52 29.09
N VAL A 117 1.25 -20.93 29.26
CA VAL A 117 2.15 -20.50 28.18
C VAL A 117 2.80 -21.77 27.65
N ILE A 118 2.50 -22.15 26.41
CA ILE A 118 3.25 -23.21 25.72
C ILE A 118 3.93 -22.56 24.53
N THR A 119 5.26 -22.60 24.58
CA THR A 119 6.23 -22.09 23.61
C THR A 119 6.14 -22.79 22.27
#